data_AF-A0A1B6D1Z8-F1
#
_entry.id   AF-A0A1B6D1Z8-F1
#
_cell.length_a   1.000
_cell.length_b   1.000
_cell.length_c   1.000
_cell.angle_alpha   90.00
_cell.angle_beta   90.00
_cell.angle_gamma   90.00
#
_symmetry.space_group_name_H-M   'P 1'
#
loop_
_entity.id
_entity.type
_entity.pdbx_description
1 polymer ?
#
loop_
_entity_poly.entity_id
_entity_poly.type
_entity_poly.pdbx_seq_one_letter_code
_entity_poly.pdbx_strand_id
1 'polypeptide(L)'
;MFALKLLTSNLDYSASGDSFVDVSELGDDQLQALESVSLATSYFVYADLAFLSQFCDVVSMLHLELRLQALITLRRKRINIVTNFVAVLCHILKELPENASLVEEIVLTSQSPGEELHHMLTNENSILRSRSCMLLRLMGRFCCKSLRVFWNKELKNDLETLMYDSCQKVRSVCILSNNK
;
A
#
# COMPACT_ATOMS: atom_id res chain seq x y z
N MET A 1 -15.89 5.28 11.98
CA MET A 1 -16.56 3.98 12.14
C MET A 1 -17.43 3.58 10.94
N PHE A 2 -18.16 4.49 10.29
CA PHE A 2 -19.05 4.16 9.15
C PHE A 2 -18.37 3.66 7.87
N ALA A 3 -17.13 4.03 7.60
CA ALA A 3 -16.46 3.59 6.37
C ALA A 3 -15.68 2.28 6.52
N LEU A 4 -15.16 2.01 7.73
CA LEU A 4 -14.84 0.63 8.13
C LEU A 4 -16.11 -0.23 8.09
N LYS A 5 -17.26 0.33 8.49
CA LYS A 5 -18.57 -0.31 8.31
C LYS A 5 -18.91 -0.51 6.84
N LEU A 6 -18.60 0.40 5.92
CA LEU A 6 -18.84 0.18 4.47
C LEU A 6 -17.96 -0.95 3.89
N LEU A 7 -16.78 -1.18 4.48
CA LEU A 7 -15.91 -2.32 4.19
C LEU A 7 -16.34 -3.61 4.92
N THR A 8 -17.27 -3.54 5.89
CA THR A 8 -17.70 -4.68 6.73
C THR A 8 -19.21 -4.92 6.79
N SER A 9 -20.06 -4.08 6.18
CA SER A 9 -21.51 -4.03 6.41
C SER A 9 -22.32 -5.17 5.77
N ASN A 10 -21.65 -6.08 5.07
CA ASN A 10 -22.28 -7.31 4.58
C ASN A 10 -21.89 -8.55 5.39
N LEU A 11 -21.36 -8.39 6.60
CA LEU A 11 -21.21 -9.51 7.54
C LEU A 11 -22.56 -9.82 8.21
N ASP A 12 -23.53 -10.23 7.40
CA ASP A 12 -24.48 -11.24 7.86
C ASP A 12 -23.67 -12.53 8.02
N TYR A 13 -23.52 -12.93 9.27
CA TYR A 13 -22.79 -14.11 9.71
C TYR A 13 -23.56 -15.36 9.25
N SER A 14 -23.44 -15.68 7.96
CA SER A 14 -23.91 -16.92 7.37
C SER A 14 -22.81 -17.45 6.48
N ALA A 15 -22.26 -18.58 6.88
CA ALA A 15 -21.29 -19.35 6.12
C ALA A 15 -21.84 -19.64 4.71
N SER A 16 -21.39 -18.88 3.71
CA SER A 16 -21.24 -19.26 2.28
C SER A 16 -21.16 -18.01 1.39
N GLY A 17 -20.04 -17.84 0.69
CA GLY A 17 -19.90 -16.88 -0.42
C GLY A 17 -19.33 -15.52 -0.02
N ASP A 18 -18.01 -15.41 -0.08
CA ASP A 18 -17.28 -14.14 0.00
C ASP A 18 -17.66 -13.27 -1.21
N SER A 19 -18.65 -12.38 -1.06
CA SER A 19 -18.99 -11.40 -2.09
C SER A 19 -17.92 -10.30 -2.08
N PHE A 20 -16.81 -10.57 -2.76
CA PHE A 20 -15.73 -9.62 -2.97
C PHE A 20 -16.28 -8.42 -3.76
N VAL A 21 -16.38 -7.24 -3.12
CA VAL A 21 -16.69 -6.01 -3.86
C VAL A 21 -15.45 -5.67 -4.68
N ASP A 22 -15.55 -5.80 -6.00
CA ASP A 22 -14.50 -5.29 -6.88
C ASP A 22 -14.43 -3.77 -6.71
N VAL A 23 -13.30 -3.29 -6.20
CA VAL A 23 -13.06 -1.86 -5.98
C VAL A 23 -13.13 -1.08 -7.31
N SER A 24 -13.04 -1.79 -8.44
CA SER A 24 -13.27 -1.29 -9.79
C SER A 24 -14.75 -0.97 -10.10
N GLU A 25 -15.70 -1.41 -9.28
CA GLU A 25 -17.13 -1.13 -9.45
C GLU A 25 -17.63 0.04 -8.58
N LEU A 26 -16.78 0.58 -7.71
CA LEU A 26 -17.16 1.71 -6.85
C LEU A 26 -17.49 2.96 -7.68
N GLY A 27 -18.65 3.54 -7.38
CA GLY A 27 -19.10 4.83 -7.93
C GLY A 27 -18.37 6.02 -7.30
N ASP A 28 -18.54 7.20 -7.87
CA ASP A 28 -17.79 8.40 -7.45
C ASP A 28 -18.01 8.81 -5.99
N ASP A 29 -19.26 8.72 -5.50
CA ASP A 29 -19.59 9.04 -4.10
C ASP A 29 -18.93 8.06 -3.12
N GLN A 30 -18.89 6.77 -3.47
CA GLN A 30 -18.25 5.74 -2.67
C GLN A 30 -16.73 5.93 -2.66
N LEU A 31 -16.14 6.26 -3.81
CA LEU A 31 -14.73 6.59 -3.93
C LEU A 31 -14.36 7.84 -3.13
N GLN A 32 -15.22 8.86 -3.11
CA GLN A 32 -15.02 10.08 -2.33
C GLN A 32 -15.09 9.81 -0.81
N ALA A 33 -16.05 8.98 -0.39
CA ALA A 33 -16.16 8.54 0.99
C ALA A 33 -14.92 7.73 1.42
N LEU A 34 -14.47 6.82 0.56
CA LEU A 34 -13.27 6.02 0.78
C LEU A 34 -12.03 6.90 0.89
N GLU A 35 -11.85 7.89 0.01
CA GLU A 35 -10.74 8.83 0.07
C GLU A 35 -10.72 9.64 1.37
N SER A 36 -11.88 10.14 1.79
CA SER A 36 -12.02 10.88 3.06
C SER A 36 -11.60 10.02 4.26
N VAL A 37 -11.89 8.73 4.20
CA VAL A 37 -11.58 7.78 5.27
C VAL A 37 -10.14 7.34 5.23
N SER A 38 -9.58 7.07 4.05
CA SER A 38 -8.16 6.81 3.87
C SER A 38 -7.33 7.98 4.41
N LEU A 39 -7.77 9.22 4.17
CA LEU A 39 -7.13 10.41 4.72
C LEU A 39 -7.22 10.47 6.26
N ALA A 40 -8.41 10.27 6.83
CA ALA A 40 -8.60 10.26 8.28
C ALA A 40 -7.79 9.15 8.95
N THR A 41 -7.83 7.93 8.43
CA THR A 41 -7.01 6.80 8.89
C THR A 41 -5.53 7.14 8.84
N SER A 42 -5.06 7.70 7.71
CA SER A 42 -3.66 8.14 7.59
C SER A 42 -3.30 9.16 8.66
N TYR A 43 -4.17 10.16 8.90
CA TYR A 43 -3.95 11.13 9.96
C TYR A 43 -3.79 10.48 11.34
N PHE A 44 -4.69 9.56 11.71
CA PHE A 44 -4.63 8.90 13.02
C PHE A 44 -3.38 8.05 13.19
N VAL A 45 -3.04 7.21 12.20
CA VAL A 45 -1.87 6.33 12.32
C VAL A 45 -0.54 7.09 12.35
N TYR A 46 -0.49 8.31 11.80
CA TYR A 46 0.68 9.19 11.92
C TYR A 46 0.67 10.07 13.16
N ALA A 47 -0.48 10.26 13.83
CA ALA A 47 -0.60 11.09 15.01
C ALA A 47 -0.11 10.38 16.28
N ASP A 48 -0.33 9.07 16.38
CA ASP A 48 0.06 8.27 17.55
C ASP A 48 0.37 6.82 17.15
N LEU A 49 1.44 6.27 17.73
CA LEU A 49 1.84 4.87 17.56
C LEU A 49 0.75 3.90 18.02
N ALA A 50 -0.05 4.28 19.03
CA ALA A 50 -1.18 3.46 19.48
C ALA A 50 -2.23 3.25 18.38
N PHE A 51 -2.49 4.29 17.56
CA PHE A 51 -3.40 4.15 16.42
C PHE A 51 -2.79 3.30 15.30
N LEU A 52 -1.49 3.41 15.06
CA LEU A 52 -0.80 2.55 14.09
C LEU A 52 -0.86 1.07 14.51
N SER A 53 -0.62 0.77 15.80
CA SER A 53 -0.74 -0.60 16.34
C SER A 53 -2.16 -1.13 16.19
N GLN A 54 -3.17 -0.35 16.60
CA GLN A 54 -4.58 -0.73 16.45
C GLN A 54 -4.98 -0.94 14.99
N PHE A 55 -4.41 -0.15 14.07
CA PHE A 55 -4.63 -0.37 12.64
C PHE A 55 -4.13 -1.76 12.22
N CYS A 56 -2.90 -2.13 12.58
CA CYS A 56 -2.37 -3.47 12.30
C CYS A 56 -3.24 -4.57 12.93
N ASP A 57 -3.62 -4.43 14.20
CA ASP A 57 -4.44 -5.40 14.92
C ASP A 57 -5.80 -5.62 14.23
N VAL A 58 -6.47 -4.54 13.82
CA VAL A 58 -7.77 -4.60 13.15
C VAL A 58 -7.66 -5.25 11.77
N VAL A 59 -6.60 -4.95 11.01
CA VAL A 59 -6.39 -5.57 9.70
C VAL A 59 -6.22 -7.07 9.84
N SER A 60 -5.36 -7.52 10.76
CA SER A 60 -5.13 -8.94 10.99
C SER A 60 -6.34 -9.66 11.59
N MET A 61 -7.04 -9.03 12.54
CA MET A 61 -8.22 -9.62 13.18
C MET A 61 -9.40 -9.80 12.21
N LEU A 62 -9.53 -8.89 11.25
CA LEU A 62 -10.62 -8.90 10.27
C LEU A 62 -10.21 -9.45 8.90
N HIS A 63 -8.99 -9.96 8.76
CA HIS A 63 -8.43 -10.50 7.51
C HIS A 63 -8.63 -9.56 6.32
N LEU A 64 -8.23 -8.28 6.49
CA LEU A 64 -8.48 -7.22 5.50
C LEU A 64 -7.38 -7.08 4.44
N GLU A 65 -6.37 -7.95 4.43
CA GLU A 65 -5.17 -7.84 3.60
C GLU A 65 -5.50 -7.76 2.11
N LEU A 66 -6.40 -8.64 1.63
CA LEU A 66 -6.87 -8.65 0.25
C LEU A 66 -7.64 -7.38 -0.13
N ARG A 67 -8.48 -6.86 0.78
CA ARG A 67 -9.25 -5.63 0.54
C ARG A 67 -8.34 -4.41 0.49
N LEU A 68 -7.32 -4.40 1.34
CA LEU A 68 -6.30 -3.36 1.34
C LEU A 68 -5.38 -3.44 0.12
N GLN A 69 -5.06 -4.64 -0.35
CA GLN A 69 -4.35 -4.84 -1.62
C GLN A 69 -5.13 -4.25 -2.79
N ALA A 70 -6.47 -4.42 -2.82
CA ALA A 70 -7.32 -3.83 -3.84
C ALA A 70 -7.35 -2.28 -3.79
N LEU A 71 -7.00 -1.65 -2.66
CA LEU A 71 -6.81 -0.19 -2.64
C LEU A 71 -5.61 0.25 -3.47
N ILE A 72 -4.57 -0.59 -3.62
CA ILE A 72 -3.38 -0.26 -4.40
C ILE A 72 -3.72 -0.14 -5.89
N THR A 73 -4.68 -0.95 -6.36
CA THR A 73 -5.09 -0.98 -7.78
C THR A 73 -5.93 0.25 -8.19
N LEU A 74 -6.42 1.06 -7.22
CA LEU A 74 -7.17 2.29 -7.47
C LEU A 74 -6.35 3.45 -8.05
N ARG A 75 -5.07 3.24 -8.38
CA ARG A 75 -4.14 4.27 -8.85
C ARG A 75 -4.65 5.11 -10.03
N ARG A 76 -5.49 4.52 -10.90
CA ARG A 76 -6.09 5.20 -12.05
C ARG A 76 -7.34 6.03 -11.71
N LYS A 77 -8.05 5.71 -10.63
CA LYS A 77 -9.32 6.34 -10.25
C LYS A 77 -9.16 7.39 -9.15
N ARG A 78 -8.35 7.08 -8.13
CA ARG A 78 -8.16 7.90 -6.92
C ARG A 78 -6.73 7.73 -6.40
N ILE A 79 -5.80 8.43 -7.05
CA ILE A 79 -4.37 8.38 -6.72
C ILE A 79 -4.05 8.75 -5.26
N ASN A 80 -4.87 9.60 -4.64
CA ASN A 80 -4.70 10.02 -3.25
C ASN A 80 -4.91 8.85 -2.27
N ILE A 81 -5.85 7.94 -2.56
CA ILE A 81 -6.06 6.74 -1.75
C ILE A 81 -4.80 5.90 -1.76
N VAL A 82 -4.29 5.59 -2.96
CA VAL A 82 -3.10 4.75 -3.14
C VAL A 82 -1.88 5.38 -2.47
N THR A 83 -1.62 6.66 -2.74
CA THR A 83 -0.45 7.34 -2.19
C THR A 83 -0.50 7.35 -0.66
N ASN A 84 -1.65 7.67 -0.05
CA ASN A 84 -1.79 7.68 1.40
C ASN A 84 -1.64 6.28 2.00
N PHE A 85 -2.24 5.28 1.37
CA PHE A 85 -2.14 3.91 1.84
C PHE A 85 -0.70 3.36 1.78
N VAL A 86 0.04 3.62 0.69
CA VAL A 86 1.46 3.27 0.59
C VAL A 86 2.29 3.98 1.68
N ALA A 87 1.91 5.20 2.07
CA ALA A 87 2.57 5.90 3.16
C ALA A 87 2.35 5.17 4.50
N VAL A 88 1.13 4.71 4.77
CA VAL A 88 0.81 3.89 5.95
C VAL A 88 1.65 2.61 5.97
N LEU A 89 1.75 1.88 4.85
CA LEU A 89 2.59 0.68 4.76
C LEU A 89 4.07 0.98 5.07
N CYS A 90 4.59 2.10 4.54
CA CYS A 90 5.94 2.56 4.88
C CYS A 90 6.07 2.90 6.38
N HIS A 91 5.02 3.43 7.00
CA HIS A 91 5.02 3.79 8.41
C HIS A 91 5.04 2.56 9.31
N ILE A 92 4.24 1.54 8.98
CA ILE A 92 4.24 0.23 9.66
C ILE A 92 5.67 -0.35 9.66
N LEU A 93 6.30 -0.46 8.49
CA LEU A 93 7.66 -1.00 8.40
C LEU A 93 8.72 -0.18 9.15
N LYS A 94 8.47 1.12 9.37
CA LYS A 94 9.41 2.01 10.07
C LYS A 94 9.27 1.93 11.59
N GLU A 95 8.05 2.01 12.10
CA GLU A 95 7.78 2.13 13.54
C GLU A 95 7.46 0.78 14.20
N LEU A 96 6.86 -0.16 13.46
CA LEU A 96 6.43 -1.47 13.94
C LEU A 96 6.96 -2.60 13.02
N PRO A 97 8.28 -2.77 12.90
CA PRO A 97 8.89 -3.75 11.99
C PRO A 97 8.48 -5.21 12.27
N GLU A 98 8.02 -5.53 13.47
CA GLU A 98 7.41 -6.82 13.82
C GLU A 98 6.14 -7.13 13.01
N ASN A 99 5.46 -6.09 12.48
CA ASN A 99 4.31 -6.22 11.59
C ASN A 99 4.71 -6.31 10.11
N ALA A 100 5.97 -6.60 9.78
CA ALA A 100 6.42 -6.69 8.39
C ALA A 100 5.68 -7.76 7.57
N SER A 101 5.28 -8.88 8.18
CA SER A 101 4.51 -9.94 7.51
C SER A 101 3.17 -9.43 6.98
N LEU A 102 2.52 -8.52 7.72
CA LEU A 102 1.26 -7.90 7.28
C LEU A 102 1.46 -7.10 5.99
N VAL A 103 2.54 -6.32 5.92
CA VAL A 103 2.86 -5.52 4.74
C VAL A 103 3.25 -6.42 3.56
N GLU A 104 3.97 -7.50 3.81
CA GLU A 104 4.24 -8.52 2.79
C GLU A 104 2.95 -9.09 2.23
N GLU A 105 2.02 -9.50 3.08
CA GLU A 105 0.77 -10.09 2.63
C GLU A 105 -0.03 -9.09 1.78
N ILE A 106 -0.15 -7.83 2.20
CA ILE A 106 -0.88 -6.81 1.44
C ILE A 106 -0.22 -6.54 0.07
N VAL A 107 1.11 -6.42 0.00
CA VAL A 107 1.80 -6.04 -1.24
C VAL A 107 1.95 -7.23 -2.19
N LEU A 108 2.13 -8.44 -1.65
CA LEU A 108 2.56 -9.62 -2.40
C LEU A 108 1.45 -10.59 -2.74
N THR A 109 0.26 -10.45 -2.16
CA THR A 109 -0.89 -11.32 -2.49
C THR A 109 -1.50 -11.01 -3.85
N SER A 110 -1.07 -9.93 -4.51
CA SER A 110 -1.41 -9.70 -5.93
C SER A 110 -1.01 -10.90 -6.79
N GLN A 111 -1.79 -11.22 -7.83
CA GLN A 111 -1.41 -12.24 -8.81
C GLN A 111 -0.10 -11.87 -9.54
N SER A 112 0.17 -10.57 -9.71
CA SER A 112 1.38 -10.03 -10.35
C SER A 112 1.98 -8.88 -9.53
N PRO A 113 2.60 -9.15 -8.37
CA PRO A 113 3.09 -8.09 -7.47
C PRO A 113 4.19 -7.23 -8.10
N GLY A 114 5.02 -7.84 -8.96
CA GLY A 114 6.04 -7.09 -9.71
C GLY A 114 5.46 -6.11 -10.73
N GLU A 115 4.36 -6.46 -11.39
CA GLU A 115 3.67 -5.58 -12.35
C GLU A 115 2.98 -4.41 -11.63
N GLU A 116 2.32 -4.68 -10.50
CA GLU A 116 1.71 -3.62 -9.70
C GLU A 116 2.77 -2.62 -9.20
N LEU A 117 3.90 -3.12 -8.70
CA LEU A 117 5.03 -2.29 -8.29
C LEU A 117 5.62 -1.51 -9.46
N HIS A 118 5.81 -2.13 -10.63
CA HIS A 118 6.24 -1.44 -11.84
C HIS A 118 5.31 -0.25 -12.14
N HIS A 119 3.99 -0.46 -12.13
CA HIS A 119 3.03 0.61 -12.37
C HIS A 119 3.06 1.73 -11.33
N MET A 120 3.39 1.42 -10.08
CA MET A 120 3.54 2.44 -9.04
C MET A 120 4.86 3.22 -9.19
N LEU A 121 5.93 2.56 -9.63
CA LEU A 121 7.25 3.17 -9.88
C LEU A 121 7.27 4.03 -11.13
N THR A 122 6.47 3.71 -12.15
CA THR A 122 6.40 4.45 -13.42
C THR A 122 5.22 5.42 -13.49
N ASN A 123 4.41 5.52 -12.43
CA ASN A 123 3.23 6.39 -12.39
C ASN A 123 3.59 7.87 -12.60
N GLU A 124 2.75 8.66 -13.27
CA GLU A 124 2.98 10.09 -13.49
C GLU A 124 3.05 10.92 -12.18
N ASN A 125 2.39 10.45 -11.12
CA ASN A 125 2.40 11.08 -9.81
C ASN A 125 3.72 10.83 -9.06
N SER A 126 4.53 11.89 -8.93
CA SER A 126 5.84 11.81 -8.26
C SER A 126 5.78 11.45 -6.77
N ILE A 127 4.66 11.73 -6.09
CA ILE A 127 4.46 11.33 -4.69
C ILE A 127 4.32 9.82 -4.61
N LEU A 128 3.52 9.21 -5.50
CA LEU A 128 3.40 7.75 -5.56
C LEU A 128 4.77 7.13 -5.84
N ARG A 129 5.47 7.57 -6.91
CA ARG A 129 6.81 7.04 -7.24
C ARG A 129 7.76 7.11 -6.04
N SER A 130 7.85 8.26 -5.37
CA SER A 130 8.73 8.45 -4.20
C SER A 130 8.38 7.51 -3.04
N ARG A 131 7.09 7.36 -2.73
CA ARG A 131 6.61 6.48 -1.65
C ARG A 131 6.82 5.01 -2.01
N SER A 132 6.63 4.61 -3.26
CA SER A 132 6.90 3.25 -3.75
C SER A 132 8.38 2.88 -3.65
N CYS A 133 9.27 3.81 -3.99
CA CYS A 133 10.71 3.61 -3.77
C CYS A 133 11.05 3.43 -2.28
N MET A 134 10.41 4.19 -1.40
CA MET A 134 10.58 4.04 0.05
C MET A 134 10.05 2.69 0.53
N LEU A 135 8.88 2.26 0.04
CA LEU A 135 8.29 0.97 0.37
C LEU A 135 9.23 -0.17 -0.03
N LEU A 136 9.70 -0.19 -1.28
CA LEU A 136 10.66 -1.19 -1.76
C LEU A 136 11.94 -1.23 -0.94
N ARG A 137 12.46 -0.07 -0.53
CA ARG A 137 13.64 0.02 0.33
C ARG A 137 13.38 -0.60 1.70
N LEU A 138 12.24 -0.30 2.32
CA LEU A 138 11.87 -0.85 3.62
C LEU A 138 11.61 -2.36 3.54
N MET A 139 10.91 -2.82 2.49
CA MET A 139 10.74 -4.24 2.21
C MET A 139 12.07 -4.94 1.95
N GLY A 140 13.04 -4.29 1.30
CA GLY A 140 14.39 -4.84 1.14
C GLY A 140 15.10 -5.06 2.47
N ARG A 141 14.76 -4.28 3.50
CA ARG A 141 15.32 -4.41 4.86
C ARG A 141 14.59 -5.43 5.71
N PHE A 142 13.26 -5.40 5.72
CA PHE A 142 12.44 -6.18 6.66
C PHE A 142 11.79 -7.41 6.03
N CYS A 143 11.62 -7.41 4.71
CA CYS A 143 10.88 -8.40 3.92
C CYS A 143 11.76 -9.05 2.84
N CYS A 144 13.08 -9.14 3.07
CA CYS A 144 14.05 -9.40 2.02
C CYS A 144 13.88 -10.75 1.32
N LYS A 145 13.40 -11.78 2.06
CA LYS A 145 13.15 -13.12 1.50
C LYS A 145 12.02 -13.08 0.50
N SER A 146 10.91 -12.45 0.86
CA SER A 146 9.72 -12.33 0.03
C SER A 146 9.96 -11.41 -1.16
N LEU A 147 10.70 -10.30 -0.97
CA LEU A 147 11.13 -9.41 -2.05
C LEU A 147 11.91 -10.14 -3.15
N ARG A 148 12.81 -11.06 -2.78
CA ARG A 148 13.62 -11.83 -3.75
C ARG A 148 12.77 -12.72 -4.66
N VAL A 149 11.59 -13.17 -4.22
CA VAL A 149 10.75 -14.11 -4.98
C VAL A 149 10.20 -13.48 -6.26
N PHE A 150 9.83 -12.20 -6.21
CA PHE A 150 9.26 -11.48 -7.35
C PHE A 150 10.18 -10.39 -7.90
N TRP A 151 11.39 -10.24 -7.34
CA TRP A 151 12.39 -9.34 -7.88
C TRP A 151 12.77 -9.73 -9.30
N ASN A 152 12.63 -8.81 -10.24
CA ASN A 152 12.87 -9.07 -11.65
C ASN A 152 13.70 -7.94 -12.29
N LYS A 153 14.11 -8.16 -13.54
CA LYS A 153 14.92 -7.18 -14.29
C LYS A 153 14.17 -5.87 -14.54
N GLU A 154 12.85 -5.93 -14.70
CA GLU A 154 12.01 -4.76 -14.96
C GLU A 154 12.01 -3.80 -13.76
N LEU A 155 11.73 -4.30 -12.55
CA LEU A 155 11.79 -3.51 -11.31
C LEU A 155 13.17 -2.91 -11.06
N LYS A 156 14.23 -3.67 -11.38
CA LYS A 156 15.60 -3.16 -11.32
C LYS A 156 15.80 -1.98 -12.27
N ASN A 157 15.38 -2.12 -13.53
CA ASN A 157 15.50 -1.06 -14.53
C ASN A 157 14.65 0.18 -14.16
N ASP A 158 13.47 -0.02 -13.58
CA ASP A 158 12.62 1.07 -13.10
C ASP A 158 13.36 1.88 -12.03
N LEU A 159 13.94 1.22 -11.04
CA LEU A 159 14.70 1.89 -9.98
C LEU A 159 15.94 2.62 -10.49
N GLU A 160 16.66 2.03 -11.44
CA GLU A 160 17.80 2.68 -12.11
C GLU A 160 17.35 3.92 -12.89
N THR A 161 16.20 3.86 -13.57
CA THR A 161 15.61 5.01 -14.28
C THR A 161 15.23 6.13 -13.31
N LEU A 162 14.66 5.79 -12.16
CA LEU A 162 14.23 6.76 -11.15
C LEU A 162 15.39 7.48 -10.45
N MET A 163 16.64 7.00 -10.58
CA MET A 163 17.82 7.76 -10.15
C MET A 163 17.96 9.09 -10.92
N TYR A 164 17.40 9.15 -12.12
CA TYR A 164 17.41 10.31 -13.01
C TYR A 164 16.01 10.96 -13.14
N ASP A 165 15.06 10.61 -12.26
CA ASP A 165 13.68 11.16 -12.27
C ASP A 165 13.71 12.69 -12.21
N SER A 166 12.80 13.39 -12.90
CA SER A 166 12.75 14.85 -12.89
C SER A 166 12.47 15.43 -11.49
N CYS A 167 11.77 14.70 -10.63
CA CYS A 167 11.48 15.07 -9.26
C CYS A 167 12.64 14.76 -8.30
N GLN A 168 13.17 15.80 -7.66
CA GLN A 168 14.25 15.66 -6.66
C GLN A 168 13.91 14.73 -5.49
N LYS A 169 12.64 14.74 -5.02
CA LYS A 169 12.21 13.87 -3.93
C LYS A 169 12.32 12.40 -4.30
N VAL A 170 11.93 12.03 -5.52
CA VAL A 170 12.07 10.65 -6.03
C VAL A 170 13.55 10.26 -6.06
N ARG A 171 14.40 11.07 -6.69
CA ARG A 171 15.85 10.82 -6.77
C ARG A 171 16.49 10.64 -5.39
N SER A 172 16.14 11.49 -4.42
CA SER A 172 16.71 11.43 -3.07
C SER A 172 16.44 10.11 -2.35
N VAL A 173 15.28 9.49 -2.59
CA VAL A 173 14.91 8.20 -2.00
C VAL A 173 15.64 7.05 -2.72
N CYS A 174 15.74 7.10 -4.06
CA CYS A 174 16.41 6.08 -4.85
C CYS A 174 17.92 6.01 -4.60
N ILE A 175 18.61 7.16 -4.54
CA ILE A 175 20.07 7.22 -4.39
C ILE A 175 20.54 6.63 -3.05
N LEU A 176 19.75 6.82 -1.98
CA LEU A 176 20.07 6.28 -0.65
C LEU A 176 19.86 4.75 -0.55
N SER A 177 19.28 4.11 -1.57
CA SER A 177 19.09 2.66 -1.63
C SER A 177 20.28 1.91 -2.22
N ASN A 178 21.19 2.59 -2.95
CA ASN A 178 22.38 1.96 -3.57
C ASN A 178 23.66 2.03 -2.73
N ASN A 179 23.64 2.71 -1.58
CA ASN A 179 24.82 2.94 -0.73
C ASN A 179 24.87 2.03 0.53
N LYS A 180 24.38 0.80 0.45
CA LYS A 180 24.54 -0.21 1.52
C LYS A 180 24.90 -1.57 0.96
#